data_AF-A0A2E1UA05-F1
#
_entry.id   AF-A0A2E1UA05-F1
#
_cell.length_a   1.000
_cell.length_b   1.000
_cell.length_c   1.000
_cell.angle_alpha   90.00
_cell.angle_beta   90.00
_cell.angle_gamma   90.00
#
_symmetry.space_group_name_H-M   'P 1'
#
loop_
_entity.id
_entity.type
_entity.pdbx_description
1 polymer ?
#
loop_
_entity_poly.entity_id
_entity_poly.type
_entity_poly.pdbx_seq_one_letter_code
_entity_poly.pdbx_strand_id
1 'polypeptide(L)'
;MLFSLLLLACQSPRMVPAFATRAFPELPKSSSNSTIIVAAGDLIVQSDRDFPQGASVWLNERFVLDAGPLQANQPKRLNLRDFRDKFGERPVPDDFWRSDRVTRLVSGLLESDGTLWRAVVSVRD
;
A
#
# COMPACT_ATOMS: atom_id res chain seq x y z
N MET A 1 -39.03 13.00 22.77
CA MET A 1 -37.72 12.39 23.08
C MET A 1 -37.07 12.06 21.75
N LEU A 2 -36.15 12.90 21.28
CA LEU A 2 -35.45 12.72 20.01
C LEU A 2 -34.26 11.79 20.24
N PHE A 3 -34.32 10.57 19.70
CA PHE A 3 -33.20 9.63 19.69
C PHE A 3 -32.18 10.14 18.67
N SER A 4 -31.17 10.88 19.14
CA SER A 4 -30.02 11.25 18.32
C SER A 4 -29.21 9.99 17.99
N LEU A 5 -29.45 9.41 16.82
CA LEU A 5 -28.57 8.45 16.17
C LEU A 5 -27.24 9.15 15.87
N LEU A 6 -26.31 9.07 16.82
CA LEU A 6 -24.90 9.37 16.60
C LEU A 6 -24.37 8.34 15.59
N LEU A 7 -24.47 8.66 14.31
CA LEU A 7 -23.64 8.07 13.26
C LEU A 7 -22.21 8.54 13.52
N LEU A 8 -21.55 7.92 14.49
CA LEU A 8 -20.09 7.88 14.54
C LEU A 8 -19.67 7.26 13.22
N ALA A 9 -19.15 8.08 12.32
CA ALA A 9 -18.47 7.62 11.13
C ALA A 9 -17.37 6.67 11.60
N CYS A 10 -17.61 5.36 11.53
CA CYS A 10 -16.60 4.32 11.68
C CYS A 10 -15.66 4.44 10.47
N GLN A 11 -14.81 5.46 10.45
CA GLN A 11 -13.64 5.43 9.60
C GLN A 11 -12.77 4.29 10.14
N SER A 12 -12.76 3.17 9.41
CA SER A 12 -11.88 2.06 9.72
C SER A 12 -10.44 2.59 9.77
N PRO A 13 -9.62 2.19 10.77
CA PRO A 13 -8.24 2.61 10.78
C PRO A 13 -7.58 2.19 9.47
N ARG A 14 -6.81 3.08 8.85
CA ARG A 14 -6.28 2.85 7.50
C ARG A 14 -5.19 1.77 7.49
N MET A 15 -4.46 1.65 8.58
CA MET A 15 -3.38 0.67 8.80
C MET A 15 -3.88 -0.45 9.72
N VAL A 16 -4.61 -1.40 9.14
CA VAL A 16 -5.12 -2.58 9.85
C VAL A 16 -4.66 -3.82 9.09
N PRO A 17 -3.51 -4.40 9.46
CA PRO A 17 -2.97 -5.60 8.82
C PRO A 17 -3.95 -6.77 8.78
N ALA A 18 -4.80 -6.88 9.80
CA ALA A 18 -5.83 -7.91 9.89
C ALA A 18 -6.89 -7.84 8.77
N PHE A 19 -6.96 -6.75 8.01
CA PHE A 19 -7.89 -6.59 6.89
C PHE A 19 -7.28 -6.96 5.55
N ALA A 20 -5.97 -7.19 5.47
CA ALA A 20 -5.33 -7.63 4.25
C ALA A 20 -5.86 -9.00 3.77
N THR A 21 -5.82 -9.20 2.45
CA THR A 21 -6.19 -10.47 1.80
C THR A 21 -5.17 -11.58 2.06
N ARG A 22 -3.97 -11.22 2.52
CA ARG A 22 -2.91 -12.12 2.96
C ARG A 22 -2.38 -11.67 4.32
N ALA A 23 -1.86 -12.62 5.12
CA ALA A 23 -1.20 -12.29 6.38
C ALA A 23 -0.05 -11.31 6.13
N PHE A 24 -0.03 -10.22 6.89
CA PHE A 24 1.05 -9.23 6.81
C PHE A 24 2.37 -9.88 7.26
N PRO A 25 3.44 -9.81 6.46
CA PRO A 25 4.71 -10.44 6.82
C PRO A 25 5.40 -9.73 7.98
N GLU A 26 6.43 -10.36 8.54
CA GLU A 26 7.26 -9.72 9.55
C GLU A 26 7.88 -8.41 9.02
N LEU A 27 7.88 -7.38 9.87
CA LEU A 27 8.34 -6.03 9.55
C LEU A 27 9.73 -6.03 8.86
N PRO A 28 9.95 -5.11 7.90
CA PRO A 28 11.11 -5.13 7.02
C PRO A 28 12.44 -5.11 7.79
N LYS A 29 13.32 -6.07 7.46
CA LYS A 29 14.68 -6.17 8.02
C LYS A 29 15.67 -5.24 7.33
N SER A 30 15.28 -4.58 6.22
CA SER A 30 16.19 -3.75 5.44
C SER A 30 15.47 -2.60 4.71
N SER A 31 16.12 -1.43 4.67
CA SER A 31 15.73 -0.31 3.82
C SER A 31 16.11 -0.60 2.37
N SER A 32 15.22 -0.28 1.43
CA SER A 32 15.50 -0.34 -0.02
C SER A 32 15.49 1.06 -0.62
N ASN A 33 16.24 1.25 -1.71
CA ASN A 33 16.17 2.45 -2.54
C ASN A 33 15.02 2.39 -3.57
N SER A 34 14.19 1.35 -3.49
CA SER A 34 12.98 1.22 -4.31
C SER A 34 12.03 2.39 -4.05
N THR A 35 11.33 2.82 -5.09
CA THR A 35 10.39 3.93 -5.04
C THR A 35 9.00 3.51 -5.47
N ILE A 36 7.99 4.07 -4.83
CA ILE A 36 6.60 3.96 -5.21
C ILE A 36 6.05 5.36 -5.44
N ILE A 37 5.69 5.67 -6.68
CA ILE A 37 5.11 6.96 -7.07
C ILE A 37 3.62 6.77 -7.29
N VAL A 38 2.82 7.62 -6.68
CA VAL A 38 1.37 7.66 -6.90
C VAL A 38 1.07 8.74 -7.91
N ALA A 39 0.35 8.38 -9.00
CA ALA A 39 -0.03 9.33 -10.03
C ALA A 39 -1.40 8.98 -10.62
N ALA A 40 -2.37 9.89 -10.53
CA ALA A 40 -3.67 9.83 -11.24
C ALA A 40 -4.44 8.49 -11.16
N GLY A 41 -4.36 7.77 -10.04
CA GLY A 41 -5.02 6.46 -9.86
C GLY A 41 -4.15 5.24 -10.19
N ASP A 42 -2.89 5.47 -10.53
CA ASP A 42 -1.88 4.43 -10.68
C ASP A 42 -0.79 4.53 -9.60
N LEU A 43 -0.14 3.39 -9.36
CA LEU A 43 1.11 3.23 -8.64
C LEU A 43 2.20 2.86 -9.62
N ILE A 44 3.24 3.69 -9.70
CA ILE A 44 4.44 3.44 -10.45
C ILE A 44 5.49 2.93 -9.47
N VAL A 45 5.79 1.64 -9.54
CA VAL A 45 6.73 0.95 -8.68
C VAL A 45 8.03 0.78 -9.42
N GLN A 46 9.14 1.21 -8.83
CA GLN A 46 10.47 0.97 -9.37
C GLN A 46 11.32 0.34 -8.28
N SER A 47 11.77 -0.90 -8.50
CA SER A 47 12.64 -1.60 -7.58
C SER A 47 14.11 -1.23 -7.80
N ASP A 48 14.92 -1.29 -6.74
CA ASP A 48 16.39 -1.15 -6.83
C ASP A 48 17.10 -2.45 -7.27
N ARG A 49 16.35 -3.54 -7.41
CA ARG A 49 16.82 -4.90 -7.72
C ARG A 49 15.77 -5.70 -8.49
N ASP A 50 16.19 -6.83 -9.06
CA ASP A 50 15.28 -7.76 -9.72
C ASP A 50 14.48 -8.58 -8.70
N PHE A 51 13.19 -8.72 -8.95
CA PHE A 51 12.29 -9.64 -8.29
C PHE A 51 11.67 -10.56 -9.36
N PRO A 52 12.25 -11.74 -9.61
CA PRO A 52 11.97 -12.53 -10.81
C PRO A 52 10.57 -13.17 -10.84
N GLN A 53 9.97 -13.52 -9.69
CA GLN A 53 8.58 -13.99 -9.59
C GLN A 53 7.98 -13.67 -8.22
N GLY A 54 6.68 -13.34 -8.15
CA GLY A 54 5.92 -13.24 -6.90
C GLY A 54 6.14 -11.97 -6.08
N ALA A 55 6.61 -10.88 -6.69
CA ALA A 55 6.75 -9.63 -5.95
C ALA A 55 5.37 -9.11 -5.56
N SER A 56 5.15 -8.80 -4.28
CA SER A 56 3.91 -8.15 -3.83
C SER A 56 4.17 -6.72 -3.42
N VAL A 57 3.25 -5.82 -3.78
CA VAL A 57 3.27 -4.43 -3.32
C VAL A 57 2.27 -4.31 -2.19
N TRP A 58 2.74 -3.85 -1.04
CA TRP A 58 1.91 -3.54 0.11
C TRP A 58 1.76 -2.03 0.30
N LEU A 59 0.55 -1.60 0.63
CA LEU A 59 0.22 -0.23 0.99
C LEU A 59 -0.48 -0.23 2.35
N ASN A 60 -0.01 0.61 3.27
CA ASN A 60 -0.57 0.77 4.62
C ASN A 60 -0.79 -0.55 5.37
N GLU A 61 0.06 -1.54 5.13
CA GLU A 61 -0.01 -2.88 5.74
C GLU A 61 -1.34 -3.63 5.48
N ARG A 62 -2.27 -3.04 4.72
CA ARG A 62 -3.65 -3.49 4.55
C ARG A 62 -3.94 -3.93 3.12
N PHE A 63 -3.40 -3.22 2.14
CA PHE A 63 -3.67 -3.49 0.75
C PHE A 63 -2.46 -4.17 0.14
N VAL A 64 -2.66 -5.36 -0.44
CA VAL A 64 -1.61 -6.11 -1.11
C VAL A 64 -2.05 -6.46 -2.53
N LEU A 65 -1.13 -6.30 -3.47
CA LEU A 65 -1.31 -6.70 -4.86
C LEU A 65 -0.11 -7.51 -5.30
N ASP A 66 -0.34 -8.65 -5.95
CA ASP A 66 0.72 -9.36 -6.67
C ASP A 66 1.11 -8.52 -7.88
N ALA A 67 2.32 -7.98 -7.83
CA ALA A 67 2.90 -7.17 -8.87
C ALA A 67 3.57 -8.04 -9.95
N GLY A 68 3.70 -9.35 -9.78
CA GLY A 68 4.45 -10.23 -10.66
C GLY A 68 5.95 -9.87 -10.70
N PRO A 69 6.67 -10.17 -11.80
CA PRO A 69 8.08 -9.81 -11.90
C PRO A 69 8.29 -8.29 -11.91
N LEU A 70 9.30 -7.83 -11.15
CA LEU A 70 9.82 -6.47 -11.17
C LEU A 70 11.28 -6.51 -11.62
N GLN A 71 11.64 -5.73 -12.64
CA GLN A 71 13.02 -5.61 -13.09
C GLN A 71 13.68 -4.40 -12.42
N ALA A 72 14.95 -4.54 -12.06
CA ALA A 72 15.72 -3.49 -11.40
C ALA A 72 15.69 -2.19 -12.23
N ASN A 73 15.38 -1.09 -11.56
CA ASN A 73 15.30 0.27 -12.13
C ASN A 73 14.31 0.43 -13.29
N GLN A 74 13.42 -0.54 -13.51
CA GLN A 74 12.35 -0.41 -14.49
C GLN A 74 11.03 -0.09 -13.80
N PRO A 75 10.39 1.04 -14.14
CA PRO A 75 9.11 1.40 -13.55
C PRO A 75 8.02 0.47 -14.08
N LYS A 76 7.28 -0.14 -13.15
CA LYS A 76 6.07 -0.91 -13.42
C LYS A 76 4.85 -0.16 -12.94
N ARG A 77 3.83 -0.07 -13.79
CA ARG A 77 2.56 0.56 -13.45
C ARG A 77 1.57 -0.48 -12.95
N LEU A 78 0.95 -0.19 -11.81
CA LEU A 78 -0.10 -0.97 -11.17
C LEU A 78 -1.32 -0.08 -10.97
N ASN A 79 -2.52 -0.58 -11.22
CA ASN A 79 -3.72 0.21 -11.01
C ASN A 79 -4.11 0.21 -9.53
N LEU A 80 -4.35 1.38 -8.92
CA LEU A 80 -4.82 1.45 -7.53
C LEU A 80 -6.16 0.72 -7.34
N ARG A 81 -6.97 0.64 -8.41
CA ARG A 81 -8.24 -0.09 -8.43
C ARG A 81 -8.07 -1.60 -8.49
N ASP A 82 -6.88 -2.15 -8.52
CA ASP A 82 -6.68 -3.61 -8.42
C ASP A 82 -6.48 -4.05 -6.97
N PHE A 83 -6.08 -3.13 -6.10
CA PHE A 83 -5.91 -3.39 -4.68
C PHE A 83 -7.25 -3.60 -3.99
N ARG A 84 -7.38 -4.72 -3.28
CA ARG A 84 -8.54 -5.03 -2.43
C ARG A 84 -8.05 -5.50 -1.07
N ASP A 85 -8.80 -5.12 -0.04
CA ASP A 85 -8.71 -5.81 1.25
C ASP A 85 -9.69 -7.00 1.28
N LYS A 86 -9.74 -7.74 2.40
CA LYS A 86 -10.62 -8.92 2.55
C LYS A 86 -12.12 -8.61 2.50
N PHE A 87 -12.51 -7.34 2.63
CA PHE A 87 -13.89 -6.87 2.54
C PHE A 87 -14.21 -6.24 1.18
N GLY A 88 -13.24 -6.19 0.27
CA GLY A 88 -13.39 -5.58 -1.06
C GLY A 88 -13.21 -4.06 -1.08
N GLU A 89 -12.79 -3.44 0.02
CA GLU A 89 -12.46 -2.02 0.06
C GLU A 89 -11.20 -1.74 -0.77
N ARG A 90 -11.09 -0.51 -1.28
CA ARG A 90 -9.99 -0.07 -2.14
C ARG A 90 -9.21 1.07 -1.47
N PRO A 91 -7.92 1.27 -1.83
CA PRO A 91 -7.24 2.50 -1.49
C PRO A 91 -7.98 3.68 -2.12
N VAL A 92 -8.35 4.68 -1.32
CA VAL A 92 -9.01 5.91 -1.78
C VAL A 92 -7.93 6.98 -1.99
N PRO A 93 -7.55 7.35 -3.23
CA PRO A 93 -6.35 8.16 -3.47
C PRO A 93 -6.33 9.47 -2.65
N ASP A 94 -7.38 10.28 -2.73
CA ASP A 94 -7.41 11.58 -2.05
C ASP A 94 -7.32 11.48 -0.54
N ASP A 95 -7.84 10.41 0.06
CA ASP A 95 -7.86 10.25 1.51
C ASP A 95 -6.64 9.46 2.00
N PHE A 96 -6.13 8.54 1.19
CA PHE A 96 -4.99 7.66 1.51
C PHE A 96 -3.66 8.40 1.51
N TRP A 97 -3.54 9.43 0.67
CA TRP A 97 -2.33 10.24 0.51
C TRP A 97 -2.39 11.58 1.26
N ARG A 98 -3.58 12.06 1.62
CA ARG A 98 -3.76 13.26 2.45
C ARG A 98 -3.67 12.92 3.95
N SER A 99 -2.90 13.74 4.65
CA SER A 99 -2.73 13.71 6.10
C SER A 99 -2.88 15.14 6.60
N ASP A 100 -3.97 15.41 7.31
CA ASP A 100 -4.28 16.67 8.03
C ASP A 100 -3.77 16.64 9.49
N ARG A 101 -3.34 15.47 9.97
CA ARG A 101 -2.56 15.26 11.20
C ARG A 101 -1.37 14.38 10.90
N VAL A 102 -0.26 14.56 11.64
CA VAL A 102 0.94 13.70 11.66
C VAL A 102 0.53 12.25 11.93
N THR A 103 0.08 11.56 10.89
CA THR A 103 -0.31 10.16 10.91
C THR A 103 0.83 9.44 10.22
N ARG A 104 1.22 8.27 10.74
CA ARG A 104 2.34 7.50 10.20
C ARG A 104 2.16 7.35 8.69
N LEU A 105 3.21 7.78 7.97
CA LEU A 105 3.32 7.81 6.52
C LEU A 105 2.75 6.56 5.85
N VAL A 106 2.32 6.70 4.60
CA VAL A 106 1.99 5.53 3.80
C VAL A 106 3.18 4.57 3.76
N SER A 107 2.99 3.35 4.27
CA SER A 107 3.99 2.30 4.21
C SER A 107 3.91 1.62 2.85
N GLY A 108 4.75 2.03 1.92
CA GLY A 108 4.99 1.30 0.67
C GLY A 108 6.02 0.21 0.92
N LEU A 109 5.65 -1.06 0.75
CA LEU A 109 6.57 -2.18 0.90
C LEU A 109 6.57 -3.05 -0.35
N LEU A 110 7.74 -3.55 -0.72
CA LEU A 110 7.89 -4.61 -1.71
C LEU A 110 8.20 -5.90 -0.97
N GLU A 111 7.50 -6.97 -1.30
CA GLU A 111 7.77 -8.30 -0.79
C GLU A 111 8.31 -9.20 -1.90
N SER A 112 9.36 -9.97 -1.62
CA SER A 112 9.79 -11.11 -2.44
C SER A 112 10.39 -12.16 -1.53
N ASP A 113 10.10 -13.44 -1.82
CA ASP A 113 10.66 -14.58 -1.08
C ASP A 113 10.49 -14.47 0.44
N GLY A 114 9.33 -13.96 0.88
CA GLY A 114 9.00 -13.74 2.30
C GLY A 114 9.75 -12.56 2.96
N THR A 115 10.52 -11.78 2.21
CA THR A 115 11.24 -10.60 2.71
C THR A 115 10.53 -9.31 2.33
N LEU A 116 10.21 -8.48 3.33
CA LEU A 116 9.71 -7.12 3.13
C LEU A 116 10.85 -6.10 3.01
N TRP A 117 10.72 -5.24 2.01
CA TRP A 117 11.60 -4.11 1.71
C TRP A 117 10.79 -2.82 1.81
N ARG A 118 11.24 -1.87 2.64
CA ARG A 118 10.59 -0.55 2.69
C ARG A 118 10.98 0.27 1.47
N ALA A 119 9.99 0.73 0.73
CA ALA A 119 10.15 1.63 -0.41
C ALA A 119 9.88 3.08 0.01
N VAL A 120 10.55 4.02 -0.66
CA VAL A 120 10.26 5.45 -0.52
C VAL A 120 8.98 5.74 -1.29
N VAL A 121 7.99 6.32 -0.62
CA VAL A 121 6.71 6.66 -1.25
C VAL A 121 6.67 8.15 -1.58
N SER A 122 6.34 8.49 -2.81
CA SER A 122 6.19 9.86 -3.30
C SER A 122 4.83 10.03 -3.97
N VAL A 123 4.16 11.14 -3.69
CA VAL A 123 2.86 11.48 -4.29
C VAL A 123 3.11 12.57 -5.32
N ARG A 124 2.63 12.38 -6.56
CA ARG A 124 2.63 13.41 -7.59
C ARG A 124 1.18 13.79 -7.89
N ASP A 125 0.89 15.08 -7.77
CA ASP A 125 -0.40 15.67 -8.17
C ASP A 125 -0.57 15.66 -9.69
#